data_AF-A0A9P0P256-F1
#
_entry.id   AF-A0A9P0P256-F1
#
_cell.length_a   1.000
_cell.length_b   1.000
_cell.length_c   1.000
_cell.angle_alpha   90.00
_cell.angle_beta   90.00
_cell.angle_gamma   90.00
#
_symmetry.space_group_name_H-M   'P 1'
#
loop_
_entity.id
_entity.type
_entity.pdbx_description
1 polymer ?
#
loop_
_entity_poly.entity_id
_entity_poly.type
_entity_poly.pdbx_seq_one_letter_code
_entity_poly.pdbx_strand_id
1 'polypeptide(L)'
;MFVKIWIAVLCIFALSHVQHVAGCDRLKLVTDAEASCKQSEAGQDECKYYYCIFSTLNLLNAKYDVPCVDKLTVFMKEKVDSSKKDVMIDRVGKCTGGLAAALMSGTVKYFDADNVDDPSKELTVPAEPQSKCEISMQYMKCLAAAEKQSDCPVFTFP
;
A
#
# COMPACT_ATOMS: atom_id res chain seq x y z
N MET A 1 -37.40 -36.20 -44.84
CA MET A 1 -36.13 -36.40 -44.11
C MET A 1 -35.59 -35.03 -43.73
N PHE A 2 -35.68 -34.68 -42.43
CA PHE A 2 -34.57 -34.39 -41.49
C PHE A 2 -33.72 -33.17 -41.89
N VAL A 3 -33.43 -32.14 -41.07
CA VAL A 3 -33.71 -31.78 -39.66
C VAL A 3 -33.33 -30.28 -39.49
N LYS A 4 -34.03 -29.56 -38.62
CA LYS A 4 -33.68 -28.21 -38.11
C LYS A 4 -32.36 -28.25 -37.33
N ILE A 5 -31.42 -27.33 -37.53
CA ILE A 5 -30.50 -26.89 -36.46
C ILE A 5 -30.19 -25.39 -36.59
N TRP A 6 -30.61 -24.64 -35.58
CA TRP A 6 -30.16 -23.29 -35.24
C TRP A 6 -28.80 -23.37 -34.54
N ILE A 7 -27.82 -22.52 -34.86
CA ILE A 7 -26.70 -22.25 -33.96
C ILE A 7 -26.46 -20.75 -33.91
N ALA A 8 -26.91 -20.17 -32.80
CA ALA A 8 -26.43 -18.92 -32.25
C ALA A 8 -24.98 -19.13 -31.78
N VAL A 9 -24.03 -18.34 -32.29
CA VAL A 9 -22.71 -18.21 -31.67
C VAL A 9 -22.75 -16.96 -30.79
N LEU A 10 -23.12 -17.22 -29.54
CA LEU A 10 -23.06 -16.30 -28.42
C LEU A 10 -21.62 -15.86 -28.17
N CYS A 11 -21.53 -14.61 -27.73
CA CYS A 11 -20.35 -13.96 -27.18
C CYS A 11 -19.60 -14.87 -26.20
N ILE A 12 -18.43 -15.36 -26.61
CA ILE A 12 -17.43 -15.81 -25.65
C ILE A 12 -16.75 -14.54 -25.15
N PHE A 13 -17.34 -14.00 -24.08
CA PHE A 13 -16.61 -13.15 -23.16
C PHE A 13 -15.31 -13.86 -22.81
N ALA A 14 -14.19 -13.20 -23.09
CA ALA A 14 -12.90 -13.54 -22.54
C ALA A 14 -13.00 -13.42 -21.01
N LEU A 15 -13.44 -14.51 -20.37
CA LEU A 15 -13.17 -14.82 -18.98
C LEU A 15 -11.67 -15.03 -18.89
N SER A 16 -10.95 -13.95 -18.65
CA SER A 16 -9.61 -13.97 -18.07
C SER A 16 -9.68 -14.87 -16.84
N HIS A 17 -9.23 -16.11 -17.02
CA HIS A 17 -8.93 -17.02 -15.96
C HIS A 17 -7.80 -16.39 -15.14
N VAL A 18 -8.17 -15.63 -14.11
CA VAL A 18 -7.28 -15.36 -13.00
C VAL A 18 -7.06 -16.71 -12.34
N GLN A 19 -5.96 -17.37 -12.70
CA GLN A 19 -5.45 -18.52 -11.99
C GLN A 19 -5.24 -18.06 -10.54
N HIS A 20 -6.14 -18.46 -9.64
CA HIS A 20 -5.90 -18.39 -8.21
C HIS A 20 -4.70 -19.29 -7.93
N VAL A 21 -3.55 -18.66 -7.70
CA VAL A 21 -2.43 -19.33 -7.06
C VAL A 21 -2.87 -19.58 -5.63
N ALA A 22 -3.34 -20.80 -5.36
CA ALA A 22 -3.72 -21.24 -4.02
C ALA A 22 -2.52 -21.06 -3.09
N GLY A 23 -2.60 -20.07 -2.21
CA GLY A 23 -1.55 -19.75 -1.24
C GLY A 23 -1.27 -18.25 -1.09
N CYS A 24 -1.74 -17.41 -2.02
CA CYS A 24 -1.48 -15.97 -1.98
C CYS A 24 -2.67 -15.10 -2.32
N ASP A 25 -3.72 -15.21 -1.49
CA ASP A 25 -4.81 -14.23 -1.51
C ASP A 25 -4.33 -12.94 -0.85
N ARG A 26 -3.56 -12.17 -1.62
CA ARG A 26 -3.21 -10.79 -1.30
C ARG A 26 -4.50 -10.07 -0.90
N LEU A 27 -4.45 -9.39 0.23
CA LEU A 27 -5.66 -8.97 0.95
C LEU A 27 -6.64 -8.28 0.00
N LYS A 28 -7.80 -8.92 -0.26
CA LYS A 28 -8.79 -8.44 -1.24
C LYS A 28 -9.11 -6.96 -1.04
N LEU A 29 -9.20 -6.52 0.20
CA LEU A 29 -9.46 -5.13 0.56
C LEU A 29 -8.36 -4.15 0.09
N VAL A 30 -7.08 -4.52 0.18
CA VAL A 30 -5.97 -3.70 -0.35
C VAL A 30 -6.03 -3.68 -1.88
N THR A 31 -6.22 -4.83 -2.51
CA THR A 31 -6.32 -4.95 -3.97
C THR A 31 -7.50 -4.13 -4.52
N ASP A 32 -8.65 -4.17 -3.85
CA ASP A 32 -9.83 -3.40 -4.22
C ASP A 32 -9.58 -1.88 -4.06
N ALA A 33 -8.89 -1.46 -2.98
CA ALA A 33 -8.48 -0.07 -2.79
C ALA A 33 -7.48 0.40 -3.87
N GLU A 34 -6.49 -0.42 -4.21
CA GLU A 34 -5.53 -0.15 -5.28
C GLU A 34 -6.22 0.00 -6.65
N ALA A 35 -7.18 -0.88 -6.95
CA ALA A 35 -7.96 -0.81 -8.19
C ALA A 35 -8.82 0.45 -8.24
N SER A 36 -9.48 0.80 -7.14
CA SER A 36 -10.27 2.04 -7.03
C SER A 36 -9.41 3.28 -7.26
N CYS A 37 -8.24 3.35 -6.64
CA CYS A 37 -7.33 4.49 -6.76
C CYS A 37 -6.64 4.58 -8.12
N LYS A 38 -6.44 3.45 -8.82
CA LYS A 38 -5.96 3.44 -10.22
C LYS A 38 -6.98 3.98 -11.21
N GLN A 39 -8.27 3.70 -11.01
CA GLN A 39 -9.33 4.11 -11.93
C GLN A 39 -9.64 5.61 -11.86
N SER A 40 -9.41 6.25 -10.71
CA SER A 40 -9.64 7.68 -10.56
C SER A 40 -8.64 8.56 -11.32
N GLU A 41 -7.51 8.02 -11.80
CA GLU A 41 -6.33 8.84 -12.09
C GLU A 41 -5.46 8.33 -13.25
N ALA A 42 -6.01 8.27 -14.47
CA ALA A 42 -5.20 8.16 -15.67
C ALA A 42 -4.30 9.41 -15.83
N GLY A 43 -3.05 9.33 -15.33
CA GLY A 43 -2.01 10.35 -15.52
C GLY A 43 -1.52 11.11 -14.27
N GLN A 44 -1.67 10.58 -13.05
CA GLN A 44 -1.22 11.27 -11.84
C GLN A 44 0.10 10.80 -11.22
N ASP A 45 0.69 11.77 -10.52
CA ASP A 45 1.74 11.73 -9.51
C ASP A 45 1.60 10.54 -8.54
N GLU A 46 2.65 9.70 -8.47
CA GLU A 46 2.70 8.47 -7.67
C GLU A 46 2.34 8.70 -6.20
N CYS A 47 2.61 9.89 -5.65
CA CYS A 47 2.32 10.17 -4.25
C CYS A 47 0.82 10.16 -3.94
N LYS A 48 -0.03 10.62 -4.87
CA LYS A 48 -1.47 10.72 -4.69
C LYS A 48 -2.16 9.36 -4.73
N TYR A 49 -1.62 8.46 -5.55
CA TYR A 49 -2.06 7.07 -5.59
C TYR A 49 -1.95 6.39 -4.22
N TYR A 50 -0.78 6.50 -3.56
CA TYR A 50 -0.59 5.88 -2.24
C TYR A 50 -1.42 6.56 -1.15
N TYR A 51 -1.54 7.89 -1.21
CA TYR A 51 -2.44 8.62 -0.32
C TYR A 51 -3.90 8.14 -0.46
N CYS A 52 -4.39 7.96 -1.69
CA CYS A 52 -5.72 7.42 -1.96
C CYS A 52 -5.92 6.04 -1.34
N ILE A 53 -4.92 5.15 -1.39
CA ILE A 53 -5.02 3.81 -0.77
C ILE A 53 -5.20 3.94 0.73
N PHE A 54 -4.35 4.71 1.43
CA PHE A 54 -4.49 4.88 2.87
C PHE A 54 -5.82 5.54 3.25
N SER A 55 -6.29 6.50 2.46
CA SER A 55 -7.60 7.14 2.66
C SER A 55 -8.75 6.15 2.49
N THR A 56 -8.77 5.39 1.40
CA THR A 56 -9.79 4.38 1.09
C THR A 56 -9.84 3.29 2.15
N LEU A 57 -8.69 2.88 2.68
CA LEU A 57 -8.60 1.91 3.77
C LEU A 57 -8.87 2.52 5.15
N ASN A 58 -9.15 3.82 5.23
CA ASN A 58 -9.34 4.58 6.47
C ASN A 58 -8.14 4.44 7.44
N LEU A 59 -6.91 4.42 6.91
CA LEU A 59 -5.67 4.25 7.67
C LEU A 59 -5.00 5.58 8.05
N LEU A 60 -5.54 6.70 7.58
CA LEU A 60 -5.03 8.05 7.89
C LEU A 60 -5.53 8.55 9.25
N ASN A 61 -4.73 9.39 9.90
CA ASN A 61 -5.09 10.12 11.10
C ASN A 61 -6.10 11.22 10.75
N ALA A 62 -7.23 11.29 11.45
CA ALA A 62 -8.29 12.25 11.13
C ALA A 62 -7.88 13.74 11.26
N LYS A 63 -6.88 14.04 12.10
CA LYS A 63 -6.43 15.40 12.37
C LYS A 63 -5.30 15.83 11.44
N TYR A 64 -4.33 14.95 11.23
CA TYR A 64 -3.09 15.28 10.50
C TYR A 64 -3.07 14.74 9.08
N ASP A 65 -3.99 13.80 8.76
CA ASP A 65 -4.21 13.30 7.41
C ASP A 65 -2.94 12.63 6.82
N VAL A 66 -2.26 11.90 7.70
CA VAL A 66 -1.06 11.09 7.44
C VAL A 66 -1.27 9.69 8.03
N PRO A 67 -0.51 8.66 7.62
CA PRO A 67 -0.67 7.30 8.13
C PRO A 67 -0.68 7.22 9.66
N CYS A 68 -1.65 6.49 10.22
CA CYS A 68 -1.89 6.42 11.66
C CYS A 68 -1.49 5.04 12.21
N VAL A 69 -0.55 5.03 13.17
CA VAL A 69 -0.01 3.81 13.78
C VAL A 69 -1.10 2.91 14.39
N ASP A 70 -2.07 3.49 15.10
CA ASP A 70 -3.12 2.72 15.76
C ASP A 70 -4.02 2.04 14.73
N LYS A 71 -4.43 2.78 13.71
CA LYS A 71 -5.29 2.25 12.64
C LYS A 71 -4.58 1.19 11.81
N LEU A 72 -3.31 1.42 11.49
CA LEU A 72 -2.47 0.44 10.79
C LEU A 72 -2.27 -0.82 11.63
N THR A 73 -1.99 -0.68 12.92
CA THR A 73 -1.81 -1.82 13.83
C THR A 73 -3.08 -2.65 13.95
N VAL A 74 -4.24 -2.00 14.09
CA VAL A 74 -5.55 -2.67 14.10
C VAL A 74 -5.79 -3.37 12.76
N PHE A 75 -5.52 -2.70 11.64
CA PHE A 75 -5.63 -3.28 10.32
C PHE A 75 -4.77 -4.55 10.16
N MET A 76 -3.50 -4.52 10.59
CA MET A 76 -2.64 -5.72 10.55
C MET A 76 -3.20 -6.84 11.42
N LYS A 77 -3.69 -6.52 12.62
CA LYS A 77 -4.24 -7.52 13.55
C LYS A 77 -5.49 -8.20 13.03
N GLU A 78 -6.37 -7.46 12.38
CA GLU A 78 -7.67 -7.94 11.94
C GLU A 78 -7.66 -8.55 10.55
N LYS A 79 -6.83 -8.02 9.65
CA LYS A 79 -6.91 -8.34 8.22
C LYS A 79 -5.74 -9.16 7.72
N VAL A 80 -4.53 -8.95 8.25
CA VAL A 80 -3.34 -9.65 7.77
C VAL A 80 -3.26 -11.05 8.38
N ASP A 81 -2.85 -12.01 7.54
CA ASP A 81 -2.64 -13.40 7.96
C ASP A 81 -1.67 -13.50 9.14
N SER A 82 -1.94 -14.45 10.04
CA SER A 82 -1.14 -14.66 11.25
C SER A 82 0.37 -14.84 11.00
N SER A 83 0.76 -15.45 9.87
CA SER A 83 2.15 -15.69 9.51
C SER A 83 2.95 -14.41 9.21
N LYS A 84 2.27 -13.34 8.79
CA LYS A 84 2.89 -12.05 8.40
C LYS A 84 2.61 -10.94 9.42
N LYS A 85 1.59 -11.13 10.24
CA LYS A 85 1.06 -10.12 11.17
C LYS A 85 2.14 -9.49 12.04
N ASP A 86 2.95 -10.30 12.72
CA ASP A 86 3.94 -9.78 13.66
C ASP A 86 5.05 -8.99 12.95
N VAL A 87 5.50 -9.47 11.79
CA VAL A 87 6.48 -8.78 10.93
C VAL A 87 5.91 -7.43 10.47
N MET A 88 4.65 -7.41 10.03
CA MET A 88 4.00 -6.19 9.57
C MET A 88 3.74 -5.19 10.71
N ILE A 89 3.40 -5.67 11.92
CA ILE A 89 3.24 -4.80 13.10
C ILE A 89 4.59 -4.20 13.52
N ASP A 90 5.66 -4.99 13.56
CA ASP A 90 7.02 -4.47 13.81
C ASP A 90 7.38 -3.40 12.77
N ARG A 91 7.07 -3.67 11.49
CA ARG A 91 7.34 -2.71 10.42
C ARG A 91 6.55 -1.41 10.58
N VAL A 92 5.26 -1.49 10.92
CA VAL A 92 4.44 -0.30 11.23
C VAL A 92 5.08 0.51 12.37
N GLY A 93 5.59 -0.16 13.41
CA GLY A 93 6.31 0.48 14.51
C GLY A 93 7.55 1.23 14.05
N LYS A 94 8.41 0.59 13.25
CA LYS A 94 9.62 1.21 12.67
C LYS A 94 9.29 2.41 11.78
N CYS A 95 8.35 2.27 10.85
CA CYS A 95 7.94 3.35 9.95
C CYS A 95 7.34 4.54 10.71
N THR A 96 6.51 4.28 11.72
CA THR A 96 5.96 5.32 12.59
C THR A 96 7.06 6.01 13.39
N GLY A 97 7.99 5.24 13.96
CA GLY A 97 9.14 5.77 14.70
C GLY A 97 9.99 6.70 13.84
N GLY A 98 10.31 6.29 12.61
CA GLY A 98 11.03 7.12 11.64
C GLY A 98 10.26 8.39 11.25
N LEU A 99 8.97 8.27 10.98
CA LEU A 99 8.11 9.43 10.67
C LEU A 99 8.03 10.41 11.85
N ALA A 100 7.85 9.90 13.07
CA ALA A 100 7.79 10.72 14.27
C ALA A 100 9.13 11.42 14.53
N ALA A 101 10.26 10.73 14.35
CA ALA A 101 11.59 11.31 14.46
C ALA A 101 11.79 12.46 13.45
N ALA A 102 11.37 12.28 12.19
CA ALA A 102 11.40 13.34 11.19
C ALA A 102 10.52 14.54 11.58
N LEU A 103 9.28 14.30 12.03
CA LEU A 103 8.36 15.38 12.40
C LEU A 103 8.77 16.12 13.69
N MET A 104 9.43 15.43 14.63
CA MET A 104 9.87 16.02 15.91
C MET A 104 11.28 16.62 15.85
N SER A 105 12.10 16.25 14.86
CA SER A 105 13.42 16.84 14.75
C SER A 105 13.30 18.32 14.33
N GLY A 106 14.02 19.19 15.04
CA GLY A 106 14.08 20.61 14.69
C GLY A 106 14.81 20.88 13.36
N THR A 107 15.49 19.88 12.79
CA THR A 107 16.45 19.98 11.68
C THR A 107 16.07 19.19 10.44
N VAL A 108 15.47 17.99 10.56
CA VAL A 108 15.15 17.07 9.46
C VAL A 108 13.63 16.89 9.39
N LYS A 109 12.94 17.77 8.68
CA LYS A 109 11.46 17.70 8.51
C LYS A 109 11.04 16.76 7.37
N TYR A 110 11.84 15.74 7.08
CA TYR A 110 11.66 14.87 5.93
C TYR A 110 11.76 13.41 6.37
N PHE A 111 10.68 12.66 6.12
CA PHE A 111 10.62 11.23 6.32
C PHE A 111 11.04 10.53 5.02
N ASP A 112 12.11 9.74 5.11
CA ASP A 112 12.62 8.90 4.02
C ASP A 112 12.62 7.44 4.48
N ALA A 113 11.89 6.60 3.76
CA ALA A 113 11.75 5.19 4.06
C ALA A 113 13.08 4.44 4.04
N ASP A 114 14.06 4.89 3.25
CA ASP A 114 15.35 4.21 3.10
C ASP A 114 16.23 4.36 4.33
N ASN A 115 15.96 5.35 5.19
CA ASN A 115 16.75 5.62 6.40
C ASN A 115 16.11 5.04 7.66
N VAL A 116 14.96 4.36 7.54
CA VAL A 116 14.29 3.70 8.67
C VAL A 116 15.14 2.54 9.21
N ASP A 117 15.79 1.79 8.32
CA ASP A 117 16.63 0.64 8.69
C ASP A 117 18.11 1.02 8.87
N ASP A 118 18.53 2.15 8.28
CA ASP A 118 19.88 2.70 8.41
C ASP A 118 19.82 4.22 8.66
N PRO A 119 19.62 4.64 9.93
CA PRO A 119 19.54 6.05 10.29
C PRO A 119 20.90 6.77 10.20
N SER A 120 22.00 6.04 9.92
CA SER A 120 23.33 6.63 9.76
C SER A 120 23.57 7.21 8.37
N LYS A 121 22.73 6.84 7.40
CA LYS A 121 22.79 7.34 6.03
C LYS A 121 22.43 8.83 5.99
N GLU A 122 23.28 9.59 5.29
CA GLU A 122 23.10 11.03 5.15
C GLU A 122 21.81 11.35 4.39
N LEU A 123 20.95 12.13 5.05
CA LEU A 123 19.68 12.59 4.48
C LEU A 123 19.88 13.89 3.71
N THR A 124 19.65 13.85 2.41
CA THR A 124 19.44 15.08 1.64
C THR A 124 18.04 15.60 1.95
N VAL A 125 17.94 16.57 2.85
CA VAL A 125 16.68 17.18 3.24
C VAL A 125 16.30 18.26 2.22
N PRO A 126 15.16 18.14 1.52
CA PRO A 126 14.66 19.19 0.65
C PRO A 126 14.34 20.47 1.45
N ALA A 127 14.42 21.62 0.78
CA ALA A 127 14.09 22.90 1.41
C ALA A 127 12.60 23.03 1.76
N GLU A 128 11.73 22.35 1.01
CA GLU A 128 10.29 22.37 1.21
C GLU A 128 9.81 21.22 2.11
N PRO A 129 8.86 21.47 3.02
CA PRO A 129 8.24 20.40 3.81
C PRO A 129 7.52 19.38 2.91
N GLN A 130 7.57 18.10 3.29
CA GLN A 130 6.79 17.07 2.58
C GLN A 130 5.30 17.34 2.69
N SER A 131 4.63 17.23 1.55
CA SER A 131 3.18 17.11 1.47
C SER A 131 2.70 15.78 2.06
N LYS A 132 1.40 15.73 2.37
CA LYS A 132 0.74 14.53 2.90
C LYS A 132 0.82 13.33 1.94
N CYS A 133 0.80 13.60 0.64
CA CYS A 133 0.90 12.53 -0.36
C CYS A 133 2.32 11.94 -0.39
N GLU A 134 3.36 12.78 -0.29
CA GLU A 134 4.76 12.34 -0.24
C GLU A 134 5.03 11.54 1.04
N ILE A 135 4.49 11.98 2.18
CA ILE A 135 4.56 11.22 3.44
C ILE A 135 3.91 9.85 3.24
N SER A 136 2.73 9.79 2.62
CA SER A 136 2.02 8.54 2.36
C SER A 136 2.80 7.60 1.44
N MET A 137 3.40 8.14 0.38
CA MET A 137 4.28 7.39 -0.53
C MET A 137 5.48 6.78 0.20
N GLN A 138 6.22 7.61 0.95
CA GLN A 138 7.36 7.14 1.74
C GLN A 138 6.91 6.11 2.78
N TYR A 139 5.75 6.29 3.38
CA TYR A 139 5.22 5.33 4.34
C TYR A 139 4.86 4.00 3.68
N MET A 140 4.27 4.02 2.48
CA MET A 140 4.03 2.80 1.71
C MET A 140 5.33 2.08 1.37
N LYS A 141 6.33 2.81 0.88
CA LYS A 141 7.68 2.29 0.61
C LYS A 141 8.28 1.63 1.84
N CYS A 142 8.12 2.27 2.99
CA CYS A 142 8.56 1.71 4.27
C CYS A 142 7.83 0.40 4.58
N LEU A 143 6.49 0.35 4.49
CA LEU A 143 5.73 -0.88 4.76
C LEU A 143 6.13 -2.04 3.81
N ALA A 144 6.21 -1.75 2.51
CA ALA A 144 6.55 -2.74 1.48
C ALA A 144 7.97 -3.32 1.66
N ALA A 145 8.88 -2.58 2.30
CA ALA A 145 10.26 -3.04 2.52
C ALA A 145 10.34 -4.32 3.38
N ALA A 146 9.38 -4.56 4.28
CA ALA A 146 9.35 -5.79 5.09
C ALA A 146 9.08 -7.05 4.27
N GLU A 147 8.48 -6.90 3.08
CA GLU A 147 8.00 -8.00 2.26
C GLU A 147 8.63 -8.00 0.86
N LYS A 148 9.77 -7.31 0.66
CA LYS A 148 10.48 -7.22 -0.64
C LYS A 148 10.77 -8.57 -1.30
N GLN A 149 10.95 -9.62 -0.49
CA GLN A 149 11.23 -10.98 -0.96
C GLN A 149 10.04 -11.93 -0.76
N SER A 150 8.89 -11.42 -0.32
CA SER A 150 7.71 -12.25 -0.16
C SER A 150 7.06 -12.47 -1.52
N ASP A 151 6.68 -13.70 -1.82
CA ASP A 151 5.85 -14.03 -2.99
C ASP A 151 4.43 -13.41 -2.90
N CYS A 152 4.11 -12.76 -1.78
CA CYS A 152 2.75 -12.50 -1.32
C CYS A 152 2.56 -11.17 -0.56
N PRO A 153 3.16 -10.06 -0.97
CA PRO A 153 3.21 -8.87 -0.12
C PRO A 153 1.83 -8.28 0.14
N VAL A 154 1.55 -7.88 1.39
CA VAL A 154 0.35 -7.14 1.76
C VAL A 154 0.35 -5.80 1.04
N PHE A 155 1.45 -5.07 1.14
CA PHE A 155 1.66 -3.78 0.48
C PHE A 155 2.74 -3.88 -0.58
N THR A 156 2.50 -3.30 -1.75
CA THR A 156 3.47 -3.24 -2.84
C THR A 156 3.93 -1.82 -3.09
N PHE A 157 5.21 -1.67 -3.38
CA PHE A 157 5.84 -0.43 -3.81
C PHE A 157 6.90 -0.79 -4.86
N PRO A 158 6.92 -0.14 -6.05
CA PRO A 158 7.85 -0.44 -7.14
C PRO A 158 9.29 -0.07 -6.82
#